data_AF-A0AAD6FIF8-F1
#
_entry.id   AF-A0AAD6FIF8-F1
#
_cell.length_a   1.000
_cell.length_b   1.000
_cell.length_c   1.000
_cell.angle_alpha   90.00
_cell.angle_beta   90.00
_cell.angle_gamma   90.00
#
_symmetry.space_group_name_H-M   'P 1'
#
loop_
_entity.id
_entity.type
_entity.pdbx_description
1 polymer ?
#
loop_
_entity_poly.entity_id
_entity_poly.type
_entity_poly.pdbx_seq_one_letter_code
_entity_poly.pdbx_strand_id
1 'polypeptide(L)'
;MSQYPDICQPLFVSGEDVKVNAEFVMTSILPQLSDKGTTRHQVELEMMNFIQDFLYEAEDHGHVDKDGLYPITPATFLQWITGQGHVPLLPSEKKDFAVVIQLNHDCSADFGHQCLLPCCDSMCQDNHLTCETYEAL
;
A
#
# COMPACT_ATOMS: atom_id res chain seq x y z
N MET A 1 -25.71 -16.59 6.89
CA MET A 1 -26.48 -15.73 5.96
C MET A 1 -27.94 -16.16 5.82
N SER A 2 -28.27 -17.45 5.77
CA SER A 2 -29.65 -17.93 5.57
C SER A 2 -30.65 -17.69 6.72
N GLN A 3 -30.19 -17.24 7.89
CA GLN A 3 -31.05 -17.06 9.07
C GLN A 3 -31.69 -15.67 9.16
N TYR A 4 -31.10 -14.62 8.58
CA TYR A 4 -31.63 -13.24 8.66
C TYR A 4 -31.35 -12.44 7.37
N PRO A 5 -32.01 -12.80 6.25
CA PRO A 5 -31.77 -12.14 4.97
C PRO A 5 -32.06 -10.63 5.03
N ASP A 6 -33.10 -10.21 5.74
CA ASP A 6 -33.50 -8.80 5.80
C ASP A 6 -32.50 -7.91 6.55
N ILE A 7 -31.70 -8.49 7.45
CA ILE A 7 -30.64 -7.79 8.20
C ILE A 7 -29.33 -7.82 7.39
N CYS A 8 -29.04 -8.94 6.73
CA CYS A 8 -27.80 -9.12 5.99
C CYS A 8 -27.84 -8.40 4.64
N GLN A 9 -28.97 -8.39 3.93
CA GLN A 9 -29.09 -7.87 2.57
C GLN A 9 -28.70 -6.38 2.45
N PRO A 10 -29.07 -5.48 3.39
CA PRO A 10 -28.64 -4.08 3.36
C PRO A 10 -27.13 -3.88 3.61
N LEU A 11 -26.42 -4.87 4.16
CA LEU A 11 -24.96 -4.80 4.40
C LEU A 11 -24.15 -5.09 3.13
N PHE A 12 -24.78 -5.63 2.08
CA PHE A 12 -24.10 -5.88 0.81
C PHE A 12 -24.22 -4.67 -0.08
N VAL A 13 -23.07 -4.19 -0.55
CA VAL A 13 -23.00 -3.25 -1.66
C VAL A 13 -22.95 -4.09 -2.93
N SER A 14 -23.92 -3.91 -3.84
CA SER A 14 -23.85 -4.45 -5.19
C SER A 14 -22.72 -3.73 -5.94
N GLY A 15 -21.52 -4.31 -5.92
CA GLY A 15 -20.36 -3.84 -6.67
C GLY A 15 -19.88 -4.90 -7.65
N GLU A 16 -19.32 -4.48 -8.78
CA GLU A 16 -18.49 -5.37 -9.59
C GLU A 16 -17.19 -5.65 -8.82
N ASP A 17 -16.70 -6.89 -8.90
CA ASP A 17 -15.39 -7.26 -8.36
C ASP A 17 -14.31 -6.63 -9.23
N VAL A 18 -13.98 -5.36 -8.95
CA VAL A 18 -12.97 -4.61 -9.68
C VAL A 18 -11.61 -5.05 -9.20
N LYS A 19 -10.89 -5.79 -10.06
CA LYS A 19 -9.51 -6.17 -9.82
C LYS A 19 -8.65 -4.92 -9.61
N VAL A 20 -7.91 -4.88 -8.50
CA VAL A 20 -6.87 -3.87 -8.26
C VAL A 20 -5.72 -4.11 -9.24
N ASN A 21 -5.40 -3.09 -10.04
CA ASN A 21 -4.27 -3.08 -10.98
C ASN A 21 -3.24 -2.01 -10.59
N ALA A 22 -2.05 -2.05 -11.19
CA ALA A 22 -0.95 -1.14 -10.94
C ALA A 22 -1.35 0.31 -11.20
N GLU A 23 -2.12 0.57 -12.26
CA GLU A 23 -2.63 1.90 -12.59
C GLU A 23 -3.49 2.48 -11.46
N PHE A 24 -4.42 1.70 -10.91
CA PHE A 24 -5.26 2.14 -9.79
C PHE A 24 -4.41 2.47 -8.56
N VAL A 25 -3.45 1.61 -8.20
CA VAL A 25 -2.56 1.83 -7.06
C VAL A 25 -1.77 3.12 -7.25
N MET A 26 -1.13 3.30 -8.41
CA MET A 26 -0.29 4.47 -8.68
C MET A 26 -1.08 5.78 -8.75
N THR A 27 -2.30 5.76 -9.31
CA THR A 27 -3.19 6.93 -9.35
C THR A 27 -3.77 7.28 -7.97
N SER A 28 -3.83 6.31 -7.06
CA SER A 28 -4.26 6.52 -5.67
C SER A 28 -3.14 7.09 -4.80
N ILE A 29 -1.87 6.96 -5.20
CA ILE A 29 -0.73 7.45 -4.42
C ILE A 29 -0.54 8.96 -4.61
N LEU A 30 -0.42 9.68 -3.50
CA LEU A 30 -0.04 11.08 -3.41
C LEU A 30 1.34 11.18 -2.76
N PRO A 31 2.43 11.29 -3.53
CA PRO A 31 3.76 11.42 -2.96
C PRO A 31 3.98 12.81 -2.34
N GLN A 32 4.46 12.84 -1.11
CA GLN A 32 5.00 14.05 -0.49
C GLN A 32 6.46 14.21 -0.86
N LEU A 33 6.69 15.05 -1.86
CA LEU A 33 8.03 15.33 -2.36
C LEU A 33 8.64 16.53 -1.64
N SER A 34 9.93 16.43 -1.37
CA SER A 34 10.81 17.53 -1.00
C SER A 34 10.86 18.60 -2.09
N ASP A 35 11.43 19.76 -1.75
CA ASP A 35 11.58 20.88 -2.67
C ASP A 35 12.31 20.49 -3.96
N LYS A 36 11.75 20.94 -5.09
CA LYS A 36 12.34 20.72 -6.42
C LYS A 36 13.77 21.24 -6.49
N GLY A 37 14.65 20.43 -7.07
CA GLY A 37 16.07 20.75 -7.22
C GLY A 37 16.96 20.27 -6.06
N THR A 38 16.39 19.68 -5.01
CA THR A 38 17.16 19.01 -3.97
C THR A 38 17.50 17.57 -4.38
N THR A 39 18.57 17.01 -3.79
CA THR A 39 18.91 15.60 -3.95
C THR A 39 17.82 14.68 -3.36
N ARG A 40 17.18 15.11 -2.27
CA ARG A 40 16.05 14.40 -1.64
C ARG A 40 14.89 14.22 -2.63
N HIS A 41 14.51 15.29 -3.34
CA HIS A 41 13.48 15.25 -4.37
C HIS A 41 13.80 14.26 -5.50
N GLN A 42 15.07 14.20 -5.89
CA GLN A 42 15.53 13.32 -6.96
C GLN A 42 15.42 11.84 -6.55
N VAL A 43 15.87 11.51 -5.34
CA VAL A 43 15.75 10.15 -4.77
C VAL A 43 14.28 9.74 -4.59
N GLU A 44 13.41 10.66 -4.14
CA GLU A 44 11.98 10.39 -4.00
C GLU A 44 11.32 10.06 -5.34
N LEU A 45 11.64 10.81 -6.41
CA LEU A 45 11.14 10.51 -7.75
C LEU A 45 11.64 9.15 -8.26
N GLU A 46 12.92 8.84 -8.06
CA GLU A 46 13.49 7.54 -8.42
C GLU A 46 12.79 6.40 -7.69
N MET A 47 12.49 6.57 -6.40
CA MET A 47 11.72 5.59 -5.62
C MET A 47 10.28 5.45 -6.12
N MET A 48 9.61 6.55 -6.48
CA MET A 48 8.26 6.50 -7.06
C MET A 48 8.24 5.77 -8.40
N ASN A 49 9.24 6.02 -9.26
CA ASN A 49 9.39 5.30 -10.53
C ASN A 49 9.65 3.81 -10.28
N PHE A 50 10.50 3.46 -9.30
CA PHE A 50 10.74 2.08 -8.93
C PHE A 50 9.47 1.37 -8.47
N ILE A 51 8.67 1.99 -7.61
CA ILE A 51 7.38 1.44 -7.16
C ILE A 51 6.46 1.21 -8.36
N GLN A 52 6.41 2.18 -9.28
CA GLN A 52 5.63 2.07 -10.50
C GLN A 52 6.07 0.86 -11.34
N ASP A 53 7.35 0.79 -11.71
CA ASP A 53 7.90 -0.29 -12.53
C ASP A 53 7.68 -1.66 -11.87
N PHE A 54 7.92 -1.74 -10.56
CA PHE A 54 7.71 -2.96 -9.77
C PHE A 54 6.24 -3.43 -9.80
N LEU A 55 5.27 -2.51 -9.66
CA LEU A 55 3.85 -2.87 -9.68
C LEU A 55 3.39 -3.33 -11.06
N TYR A 56 3.88 -2.69 -12.12
CA TYR A 56 3.59 -3.12 -13.49
C TYR A 56 4.19 -4.50 -13.80
N GLU A 57 5.43 -4.74 -13.36
CA GLU A 57 6.06 -6.06 -13.48
C GLU A 57 5.29 -7.13 -12.68
N ALA A 58 4.90 -6.83 -11.45
CA ALA A 58 4.12 -7.71 -10.59
C ALA A 58 2.73 -8.05 -11.18
N GLU A 59 2.11 -7.11 -11.89
CA GLU A 59 0.83 -7.33 -12.56
C GLU A 59 0.96 -8.27 -13.76
N ASP A 60 1.98 -8.07 -14.61
CA ASP A 60 2.19 -8.85 -15.84
C ASP A 60 2.71 -10.27 -15.54
N HIS A 61 3.59 -10.40 -14.54
CA HIS A 61 4.33 -11.64 -14.33
C HIS A 61 3.69 -12.63 -13.36
N GLY A 62 2.70 -12.21 -12.55
CA GLY A 62 1.90 -13.07 -11.68
C GLY A 62 2.67 -14.31 -11.17
N HIS A 63 3.84 -14.09 -10.57
CA HIS A 63 4.83 -15.16 -10.41
C HIS A 63 4.25 -16.25 -9.50
N VAL A 64 3.85 -17.39 -10.08
CA VAL A 64 3.62 -18.61 -9.31
C VAL A 64 4.99 -19.07 -8.82
N ASP A 65 5.35 -18.62 -7.63
CA ASP A 65 6.58 -19.06 -7.02
C ASP A 65 6.46 -20.55 -6.73
N LYS A 66 7.44 -21.32 -7.21
CA LYS A 66 7.46 -22.79 -7.03
C LYS A 66 7.64 -23.20 -5.55
N ASP A 67 7.85 -22.22 -4.68
CA ASP A 67 8.11 -22.35 -3.25
C ASP A 67 6.89 -22.04 -2.36
N GLY A 68 5.72 -21.73 -2.95
CA GLY A 68 4.49 -21.51 -2.19
C GLY A 68 4.40 -20.16 -1.48
N LEU A 69 5.30 -19.21 -1.76
CA LEU A 69 5.13 -17.82 -1.37
C LEU A 69 4.09 -17.15 -2.28
N TYR A 70 3.19 -16.38 -1.67
CA TYR A 70 2.23 -15.55 -2.41
C TYR A 70 2.99 -14.40 -3.07
N PRO A 71 3.02 -14.28 -4.41
CA PRO A 71 3.69 -13.18 -5.09
C PRO A 71 3.06 -11.85 -4.68
N ILE A 72 3.89 -10.81 -4.56
CA ILE A 72 3.36 -9.45 -4.47
C ILE A 72 2.61 -9.15 -5.77
N THR A 73 1.35 -8.76 -5.62
CA THR A 73 0.46 -8.23 -6.65
C THR A 73 0.06 -6.80 -6.30
N PRO A 74 -0.51 -6.02 -7.24
CA PRO A 74 -1.05 -4.70 -6.90
C PRO A 74 -2.06 -4.73 -5.75
N ALA A 75 -2.92 -5.76 -5.68
CA ALA A 75 -3.87 -5.94 -4.59
C ALA A 75 -3.18 -6.17 -3.23
N THR A 76 -2.17 -7.06 -3.16
CA THR A 76 -1.46 -7.33 -1.89
C THR A 76 -0.58 -6.16 -1.47
N PHE A 77 -0.03 -5.41 -2.43
CA PHE A 77 0.71 -4.18 -2.13
C PHE A 77 -0.23 -3.10 -1.56
N LEU A 78 -1.40 -2.89 -2.17
CA LEU A 78 -2.42 -1.98 -1.65
C LEU A 78 -2.88 -2.40 -0.25
N GLN A 79 -3.09 -3.70 -0.03
CA GLN A 79 -3.42 -4.27 1.28
C GLN A 79 -2.34 -3.97 2.32
N TRP A 80 -1.08 -4.04 1.93
CA TRP A 80 0.03 -3.79 2.84
C TRP A 80 0.12 -2.31 3.26
N ILE A 81 -0.04 -1.36 2.31
CA ILE A 81 0.08 0.08 2.63
C ILE A 81 -1.20 0.72 3.18
N THR A 82 -2.37 0.11 2.95
CA THR A 82 -3.67 0.69 3.37
C THR A 82 -4.46 -0.18 4.34
N GLY A 83 -4.09 -1.44 4.52
CA GLY A 83 -4.93 -2.43 5.19
C GLY A 83 -6.12 -2.92 4.33
N GLN A 84 -6.24 -2.49 3.06
CA GLN A 84 -7.30 -2.91 2.14
C GLN A 84 -6.74 -3.36 0.79
N GLY A 85 -7.03 -4.60 0.39
CA GLY A 85 -6.60 -5.17 -0.89
C GLY A 85 -7.57 -4.96 -2.06
N HIS A 86 -8.62 -4.15 -1.87
CA HIS A 86 -9.69 -3.95 -2.83
C HIS A 86 -9.93 -2.47 -3.12
N VAL A 87 -10.53 -2.19 -4.28
CA VAL A 87 -11.00 -0.84 -4.63
C VAL A 87 -12.18 -0.47 -3.74
N PRO A 88 -12.22 0.75 -3.15
CA PRO A 88 -13.36 1.20 -2.36
C PRO A 88 -14.67 1.07 -3.13
N LEU A 89 -15.68 0.49 -2.47
CA LEU A 89 -16.95 0.13 -3.12
C LEU A 89 -17.88 1.34 -3.28
N LEU A 90 -17.87 2.27 -2.32
CA LEU A 90 -18.75 3.43 -2.37
C LEU A 90 -18.17 4.52 -3.27
N PRO A 91 -18.97 5.14 -4.17
CA PRO A 91 -18.49 6.24 -5.01
C PRO A 91 -17.92 7.42 -4.22
N SER A 92 -18.45 7.68 -3.02
CA SER A 92 -17.93 8.69 -2.11
C SER A 92 -16.54 8.34 -1.59
N GLU A 93 -16.31 7.09 -1.19
CA GLU A 93 -15.01 6.62 -0.72
C GLU A 93 -14.00 6.61 -1.85
N LYS A 94 -14.40 6.15 -3.04
CA LYS A 94 -13.53 6.11 -4.23
C LYS A 94 -13.07 7.51 -4.65
N LYS A 95 -13.92 8.53 -4.51
CA LYS A 95 -13.58 9.92 -4.86
C LYS A 95 -12.48 10.49 -3.95
N ASP A 96 -12.54 10.14 -2.68
CA ASP A 96 -11.66 10.71 -1.64
C ASP A 96 -10.53 9.74 -1.27
N PHE A 97 -10.44 8.58 -1.94
CA PHE A 97 -9.40 7.59 -1.70
C PHE A 97 -8.04 8.10 -2.19
N ALA A 98 -7.12 8.27 -1.25
CA ALA A 98 -5.74 8.61 -1.54
C ALA A 98 -4.80 8.02 -0.49
N VAL A 99 -3.63 7.59 -0.94
CA VAL A 99 -2.56 7.04 -0.11
C VAL A 99 -1.38 7.99 -0.13
N VAL A 100 -1.08 8.59 1.01
CA VAL A 100 0.04 9.52 1.12
C VAL A 100 1.32 8.75 1.39
N ILE A 101 2.33 8.92 0.53
CA ILE A 101 3.65 8.32 0.72
C ILE A 101 4.66 9.43 0.99
N GLN A 102 5.41 9.32 2.09
CA GLN A 102 6.47 10.24 2.46
C GLN A 102 7.74 9.45 2.75
N LEU A 103 8.87 9.89 2.20
CA LEU A 103 10.16 9.29 2.49
C LEU A 103 10.76 9.99 3.73
N ASN A 104 10.99 9.21 4.78
CA ASN A 104 11.73 9.70 5.94
C ASN A 104 13.24 9.60 5.67
N HIS A 105 13.83 10.68 5.16
CA HIS A 105 15.27 10.80 4.93
C HIS A 105 16.10 10.83 6.21
N ASP A 106 15.46 11.11 7.35
CA ASP A 106 16.09 11.28 8.64
C ASP A 106 15.80 10.09 9.60
N CYS A 107 15.31 8.95 9.08
CA CYS A 107 14.99 7.75 9.88
C CYS A 107 16.16 7.33 10.80
N SER A 108 17.42 7.46 10.36
CA SER A 108 18.56 7.10 11.22
C SER A 108 18.68 7.99 12.47
N ALA A 109 18.25 9.24 12.39
CA ALA A 109 18.23 10.14 13.55
C ALA A 109 17.01 9.85 14.44
N ASP A 110 15.86 9.55 13.82
CA ASP A 110 14.60 9.32 14.53
C ASP A 110 14.56 7.97 15.26
N PHE A 111 15.15 6.93 14.67
CA PHE A 111 15.07 5.54 15.16
C PHE A 111 16.43 4.97 15.58
N GLY A 112 17.53 5.70 15.40
CA GLY A 112 18.88 5.27 15.76
C GLY A 112 19.46 4.14 14.90
N HIS A 113 18.77 3.74 13.82
CA HIS A 113 19.20 2.74 12.85
C HIS A 113 18.61 3.05 11.47
N GLN A 114 19.16 2.45 10.42
CA GLN A 114 18.58 2.54 9.08
C GLN A 114 17.37 1.61 9.00
N CYS A 115 16.19 2.16 8.77
CA CYS A 115 14.96 1.41 8.51
C CYS A 115 15.15 0.60 7.21
N LEU A 116 15.11 -0.74 7.31
CA LEU A 116 15.23 -1.63 6.14
C LEU A 116 13.85 -1.93 5.50
N LEU A 117 12.76 -1.56 6.17
CA LEU A 117 11.39 -1.81 5.74
C LEU A 117 10.59 -0.49 5.75
N PRO A 118 9.70 -0.26 4.77
CA PRO A 118 8.83 0.91 4.79
C PRO A 118 7.87 0.86 5.98
N CYS A 119 7.78 1.97 6.72
CA CYS A 119 6.84 2.12 7.83
C CYS A 119 5.51 2.68 7.29
N CYS A 120 4.39 2.04 7.64
CA CYS A 120 3.05 2.53 7.30
C CYS A 120 2.41 3.18 8.54
N ASP A 121 2.29 4.51 8.55
CA ASP A 121 1.76 5.26 9.70
C ASP A 121 0.30 4.92 10.05
N SER A 122 -0.49 4.39 9.10
CA SER A 122 -1.88 4.00 9.33
C SER A 122 -2.03 2.81 10.29
N MET A 123 -0.96 2.02 10.54
CA MET A 123 -0.90 1.02 11.62
C MET A 123 -0.27 1.54 12.92
N CYS A 124 0.28 2.77 12.93
CA CYS A 124 1.06 3.30 14.05
C CYS A 124 0.25 4.20 15.00
N GLN A 125 -1.03 4.47 14.71
CA GLN A 125 -1.81 5.44 15.48
C GLN A 125 -2.35 4.93 16.82
N ASP A 126 -2.28 3.62 17.06
CA ASP A 126 -2.57 3.03 18.36
C ASP A 126 -1.28 2.53 19.02
N ASN A 127 -0.74 3.39 19.90
CA ASN A 127 0.19 3.08 20.98
C ASN A 127 1.07 1.83 20.85
N HIS A 128 2.37 2.08 20.65
CA HIS A 128 3.46 1.20 21.09
C HIS A 128 3.66 -0.07 20.26
N LEU A 129 4.05 0.10 19.00
CA LEU A 129 4.70 -0.95 18.22
C LEU A 129 6.10 -0.46 17.82
N THR A 130 7.08 -1.05 18.49
CA THR A 130 8.47 -1.07 18.06
C THR A 130 8.51 -1.56 16.62
N CYS A 131 9.36 -0.92 15.80
CA CYS A 131 9.89 -1.53 14.60
C CYS A 131 10.68 -2.77 15.06
N GLU A 132 9.99 -3.88 15.33
CA GLU A 132 10.64 -5.16 15.56
C GLU A 132 11.16 -5.59 14.19
N THR A 133 12.43 -5.29 13.95
CA THR A 133 13.27 -6.08 13.08
C THR A 133 13.08 -7.53 13.51
N TYR A 134 12.27 -8.28 12.75
CA TYR A 134 12.40 -9.72 12.77
C TYR A 134 13.81 -10.00 12.25
N GLU A 135 14.74 -10.29 13.17
CA GLU A 135 15.96 -11.00 12.79
C GLU A 135 15.51 -12.31 12.17
N ALA A 136 15.72 -12.42 10.85
CA ALA A 136 15.58 -13.69 10.16
C ALA A 136 16.63 -14.65 10.76
N LEU A 137 16.14 -15.61 11.55
CA LEU A 137 16.88 -16.80 11.97
C LEU A 137 17.17 -17.71 10.77
#